data_AF-A0A917HBJ0-F1
#
_entry.id   AF-A0A917HBJ0-F1
#
_cell.length_a   1.000
_cell.length_b   1.000
_cell.length_c   1.000
_cell.angle_alpha   90.00
_cell.angle_beta   90.00
_cell.angle_gamma   90.00
#
_symmetry.space_group_name_H-M   'P 1'
#
loop_
_entity.id
_entity.type
_entity.pdbx_description
1 polymer ?
#
loop_
_entity_poly.entity_id
_entity_poly.type
_entity_poly.pdbx_seq_one_letter_code
_entity_poly.pdbx_strand_id
1 'polypeptide(L)'
;MATEQQEHLKIEQLRHHSADELEHIEGREKENLEGWIPALATDAEIREALEKAFDYRGDITITRKDGSKVEGYLFDRRSGASLNDSFVRVIPSAAREKVNIAYTDIAALAFTGRDTAAGKTFEAWVKKYWEKKAAGEKNIQIEPEKLD
;
A
#
# COMPACT_ATOMS: atom_id res chain seq x y z
N MET A 1 16.57 12.70 28.11
CA MET A 1 17.36 11.45 28.04
C MET A 1 16.71 10.49 29.01
N ALA A 2 16.16 9.36 28.54
CA ALA A 2 15.62 8.33 29.44
C ALA A 2 16.79 7.64 30.17
N THR A 3 16.60 7.24 31.42
CA THR A 3 17.62 6.49 32.18
C THR A 3 17.72 5.05 31.69
N GLU A 4 18.87 4.39 31.87
CA GLU A 4 19.06 2.97 31.49
C GLU A 4 17.97 2.05 32.08
N GLN A 5 17.46 2.41 33.27
CA GLN A 5 16.37 1.72 33.95
C GLN A 5 15.02 1.92 33.26
N GLN A 6 14.74 3.12 32.74
CA GLN A 6 13.56 3.39 31.91
C GLN A 6 13.63 2.69 30.56
N GLU A 7 14.83 2.61 29.95
CA GLU A 7 15.02 1.81 28.74
C GLU A 7 14.76 0.32 29.03
N HIS A 8 15.31 -0.22 30.12
CA HIS A 8 15.12 -1.63 30.50
C HIS A 8 13.64 -1.99 30.75
N LEU A 9 12.87 -1.12 31.41
CA LEU A 9 11.44 -1.35 31.64
C LEU A 9 10.62 -1.24 30.34
N LYS A 10 10.96 -0.29 29.46
CA LYS A 10 10.34 -0.16 28.13
C LYS A 10 10.63 -1.39 27.27
N ILE A 11 11.84 -1.97 27.41
CA ILE A 11 12.27 -3.22 26.76
C ILE A 11 11.41 -4.39 27.21
N GLU A 12 11.19 -4.52 28.51
CA GLU A 12 10.39 -5.61 29.07
C GLU A 12 8.91 -5.49 28.68
N GLN A 13 8.36 -4.28 28.66
CA GLN A 13 7.01 -4.02 28.15
C GLN A 13 6.85 -4.38 26.66
N LEU A 14 7.78 -3.96 25.79
CA LEU A 14 7.74 -4.27 24.35
C LEU A 14 8.03 -5.75 24.03
N ARG A 15 8.56 -6.52 24.99
CA ARG A 15 8.72 -7.98 24.87
C ARG A 15 7.44 -8.75 25.18
N HIS A 16 6.54 -8.15 25.96
CA HIS A 16 5.32 -8.80 26.45
C HIS A 16 4.04 -8.32 25.78
N HIS A 17 4.05 -7.15 25.15
CA HIS A 17 2.93 -6.63 24.37
C HIS A 17 3.38 -6.20 22.97
N SER A 18 2.71 -6.70 21.94
CA SER A 18 2.87 -6.16 20.58
C SER A 18 2.34 -4.73 20.52
N ALA A 19 2.82 -3.94 19.55
CA ALA A 19 2.24 -2.63 19.32
C ALA A 19 0.77 -2.74 18.90
N ASP A 20 0.41 -3.81 18.18
CA ASP A 20 -0.95 -4.13 17.77
C ASP A 20 -1.85 -4.41 18.99
N GLU A 21 -1.36 -5.11 20.02
CA GLU A 21 -2.10 -5.31 21.30
C GLU A 21 -2.33 -4.00 22.08
N LEU A 22 -1.50 -2.98 21.85
CA LEU A 22 -1.62 -1.67 22.48
C LEU A 22 -2.43 -0.68 21.63
N GLU A 23 -2.92 -1.08 20.45
CA GLU A 23 -3.80 -0.25 19.63
C GLU A 23 -5.15 -0.05 20.34
N HIS A 24 -5.60 1.20 20.41
CA HIS A 24 -6.90 1.55 20.99
C HIS A 24 -8.06 1.21 20.04
N ILE A 25 -7.77 1.01 18.76
CA ILE A 25 -8.69 0.65 17.68
C ILE A 25 -7.92 -0.25 16.72
N GLU A 26 -8.44 -1.42 16.39
CA GLU A 26 -7.83 -2.34 15.43
C GLU A 26 -7.63 -1.64 14.08
N GLY A 27 -6.39 -1.66 13.58
CA GLY A 27 -6.09 -1.28 12.20
C GLY A 27 -6.85 -2.14 11.17
N ARG A 28 -7.03 -1.60 9.97
CA ARG A 28 -7.54 -2.35 8.81
C ARG A 28 -6.55 -3.46 8.44
N GLU A 29 -7.04 -4.69 8.26
CA GLU A 29 -6.23 -5.77 7.69
C GLU A 29 -5.67 -5.39 6.31
N LYS A 30 -4.35 -5.52 6.15
CA LYS A 30 -3.66 -5.23 4.89
C LYS A 30 -3.69 -6.47 3.99
N GLU A 31 -4.45 -6.42 2.92
CA GLU A 31 -4.39 -7.43 1.85
C GLU A 31 -3.12 -7.21 1.00
N ASN A 32 -2.38 -8.29 0.70
CA ASN A 32 -1.29 -8.24 -0.26
C ASN A 32 -1.86 -8.34 -1.68
N LEU A 33 -1.98 -7.19 -2.36
CA LEU A 33 -2.57 -7.10 -3.69
C LEU A 33 -1.53 -7.14 -4.83
N GLU A 34 -0.22 -7.11 -4.54
CA GLU A 34 0.80 -7.16 -5.59
C GLU A 34 0.70 -8.45 -6.42
N GLY A 35 0.63 -8.29 -7.74
CA GLY A 35 0.42 -9.38 -8.70
C GLY A 35 -1.03 -9.83 -8.86
N TRP A 36 -1.99 -9.27 -8.11
CA TRP A 36 -3.40 -9.63 -8.22
C TRP A 36 -4.02 -9.08 -9.51
N ILE A 37 -4.86 -9.90 -10.15
CA ILE A 37 -5.65 -9.56 -11.33
C ILE A 37 -7.12 -9.89 -11.01
N PRO A 38 -7.94 -8.90 -10.62
CA PRO A 38 -9.34 -9.11 -10.30
C PRO A 38 -10.17 -9.53 -11.51
N ALA A 39 -11.23 -10.31 -11.26
CA ALA A 39 -12.32 -10.45 -12.21
C ALA A 39 -13.13 -9.14 -12.25
N LEU A 40 -13.55 -8.73 -13.45
CA LEU A 40 -14.34 -7.51 -13.69
C LEU A 40 -15.65 -7.84 -14.42
N ALA A 41 -16.32 -8.92 -14.04
CA ALA A 41 -17.50 -9.42 -14.76
C ALA A 41 -18.79 -8.67 -14.40
N THR A 42 -18.85 -8.09 -13.19
CA THR A 42 -20.00 -7.36 -12.70
C THR A 42 -19.65 -5.93 -12.26
N ASP A 43 -20.67 -5.08 -12.27
CA ASP A 43 -20.63 -3.72 -11.74
C ASP A 43 -20.11 -3.60 -10.31
N ALA A 44 -20.37 -4.60 -9.47
CA ALA A 44 -19.93 -4.66 -8.09
C ALA A 44 -18.43 -4.98 -8.01
N GLU A 45 -17.97 -6.00 -8.74
CA GLU A 45 -16.56 -6.39 -8.81
C GLU A 45 -15.69 -5.26 -9.38
N ILE A 46 -16.18 -4.53 -10.39
CA ILE A 46 -15.46 -3.37 -10.95
C ILE A 46 -15.25 -2.31 -9.86
N ARG A 47 -16.29 -2.00 -9.09
CA ARG A 47 -16.21 -1.00 -8.02
C ARG A 47 -15.27 -1.44 -6.91
N GLU A 48 -15.37 -2.70 -6.48
CA GLU A 48 -14.49 -3.25 -5.43
C GLU A 48 -13.02 -3.26 -5.87
N ALA A 49 -12.74 -3.69 -7.10
CA ALA A 49 -11.38 -3.73 -7.63
C ALA A 49 -10.75 -2.33 -7.71
N LEU A 50 -11.53 -1.32 -8.15
CA LEU A 50 -11.06 0.07 -8.23
C LEU A 50 -11.01 0.76 -6.86
N GLU A 51 -11.83 0.31 -5.91
CA GLU A 51 -11.74 0.69 -4.51
C GLU A 51 -10.37 0.28 -3.95
N LYS A 52 -10.02 -1.00 -4.11
CA LYS A 52 -8.72 -1.58 -3.73
C LYS A 52 -7.55 -0.90 -4.46
N ALA A 53 -7.69 -0.62 -5.76
CA ALA A 53 -6.64 0.03 -6.56
C ALA A 53 -6.33 1.47 -6.11
N PHE A 54 -7.30 2.19 -5.53
CA PHE A 54 -7.08 3.51 -4.96
C PHE A 54 -6.31 3.46 -3.63
N ASP A 55 -6.56 2.43 -2.82
CA ASP A 55 -5.84 2.24 -1.56
C ASP A 55 -4.42 1.72 -1.75
N TYR A 56 -4.18 1.06 -2.90
CA TYR A 56 -2.89 0.51 -3.29
C TYR A 56 -1.80 1.57 -3.43
N ARG A 57 -0.63 1.33 -2.83
CA ARG A 57 0.52 2.26 -2.89
C ARG A 57 1.64 1.73 -3.78
N GLY A 58 1.23 1.13 -4.89
CA GLY A 58 2.06 0.75 -6.03
C GLY A 58 1.39 1.17 -7.34
N ASP A 59 2.08 0.94 -8.45
CA ASP A 59 1.51 1.18 -9.78
C ASP A 59 0.51 0.07 -10.14
N ILE A 60 -0.54 0.48 -10.85
CA ILE A 60 -1.52 -0.44 -11.44
C ILE A 60 -1.42 -0.37 -12.96
N THR A 61 -1.82 -1.44 -13.64
CA THR A 61 -1.96 -1.49 -15.09
C THR A 61 -3.44 -1.65 -15.45
N ILE A 62 -3.99 -0.63 -16.10
CA ILE A 62 -5.33 -0.69 -16.71
C ILE A 62 -5.18 -1.00 -18.19
N THR A 63 -5.84 -2.05 -18.65
CA THR A 63 -6.09 -2.27 -20.08
C THR A 63 -7.45 -1.72 -20.43
N ARG A 64 -7.51 -0.84 -21.43
CA ARG A 64 -8.76 -0.27 -21.93
C ARG A 64 -9.41 -1.20 -22.95
N LYS A 65 -10.71 -1.02 -23.20
CA LYS A 65 -11.48 -1.78 -24.20
C LYS A 65 -10.99 -1.59 -25.64
N ASP A 66 -10.30 -0.49 -25.92
CA ASP A 66 -9.61 -0.26 -27.20
C ASP A 66 -8.27 -1.01 -27.32
N GLY A 67 -7.86 -1.74 -26.27
CA GLY A 67 -6.61 -2.50 -26.19
C GLY A 67 -5.41 -1.70 -25.70
N SER A 68 -5.52 -0.37 -25.54
CA SER A 68 -4.44 0.46 -24.99
C SER A 68 -4.22 0.16 -23.50
N LYS A 69 -2.98 0.36 -23.04
CA LYS A 69 -2.59 0.13 -21.65
C LYS A 69 -2.12 1.41 -21.00
N VAL A 70 -2.53 1.61 -19.75
CA VAL A 70 -2.05 2.69 -18.89
C VAL A 70 -1.48 2.04 -17.64
N GLU A 71 -0.18 2.17 -17.48
CA GLU A 71 0.54 1.80 -16.25
C GLU A 71 0.83 3.07 -15.46
N GLY A 72 0.57 3.05 -14.15
CA GLY A 72 0.93 4.15 -13.26
C GLY A 72 0.10 4.19 -11.99
N TYR A 73 0.16 5.31 -11.29
CA TYR A 73 -0.44 5.47 -9.97
C TYR A 73 -1.88 6.00 -10.04
N LEU A 74 -2.82 5.25 -9.48
CA LEU A 74 -4.22 5.66 -9.35
C LEU A 74 -4.40 6.49 -8.07
N PHE A 75 -4.68 7.77 -8.22
CA PHE A 75 -4.67 8.72 -7.10
C PHE A 75 -6.04 9.34 -6.78
N ASP A 76 -7.04 9.17 -7.65
CA ASP A 76 -8.41 9.68 -7.46
C ASP A 76 -9.39 8.73 -8.16
N ARG A 77 -10.57 8.59 -7.58
CA ARG A 77 -11.70 7.88 -8.18
C ARG A 77 -12.97 8.68 -7.92
N ARG A 78 -13.83 8.74 -8.93
CA ARG A 78 -15.13 9.39 -8.86
C ARG A 78 -16.18 8.35 -9.16
N SER A 79 -16.97 8.02 -8.15
CA SER A 79 -18.12 7.12 -8.27
C SER A 79 -19.38 7.94 -8.46
N GLY A 80 -20.07 7.74 -9.59
CA GLY A 80 -21.38 8.29 -9.86
C GLY A 80 -22.50 7.29 -9.61
N ALA A 81 -23.72 7.63 -10.03
CA ALA A 81 -24.88 6.74 -9.91
C ALA A 81 -24.75 5.46 -10.76
N SER A 82 -24.05 5.54 -11.88
CA SER A 82 -23.76 4.43 -12.79
C SER A 82 -22.28 4.34 -13.15
N LEU A 83 -21.86 3.26 -13.81
CA LEU A 83 -20.49 3.16 -14.34
C LEU A 83 -20.19 4.21 -15.41
N ASN A 84 -21.19 4.66 -16.18
CA ASN A 84 -21.00 5.71 -17.20
C ASN A 84 -20.61 7.05 -16.57
N ASP A 85 -21.06 7.29 -15.33
CA ASP A 85 -20.78 8.51 -14.58
C ASP A 85 -19.55 8.36 -13.66
N SER A 86 -18.84 7.23 -13.76
CA SER A 86 -17.73 6.89 -12.89
C SER A 86 -16.41 6.82 -13.66
N PHE A 87 -15.34 7.36 -13.06
CA PHE A 87 -14.01 7.34 -13.67
C PHE A 87 -12.92 7.33 -12.60
N VAL A 88 -11.75 6.79 -12.96
CA VAL A 88 -10.52 6.90 -12.16
C VAL A 88 -9.56 7.88 -12.80
N ARG A 89 -8.64 8.42 -12.00
CA ARG A 89 -7.52 9.24 -12.49
C ARG A 89 -6.21 8.56 -12.17
N VAL A 90 -5.38 8.45 -13.20
CA VAL A 90 -4.07 7.81 -13.13
C VAL A 90 -3.02 8.82 -13.56
N ILE A 91 -1.89 8.85 -12.87
CA ILE A 91 -0.66 9.49 -13.36
C ILE A 91 0.18 8.37 -13.99
N PRO A 92 0.30 8.29 -15.32
CA PRO A 92 1.03 7.23 -15.97
C PRO A 92 2.51 7.25 -15.56
N SER A 93 3.16 6.11 -15.37
CA SER A 93 4.58 6.03 -14.98
C SER A 93 5.51 6.68 -16.03
N ALA A 94 5.13 6.60 -17.31
CA ALA A 94 5.86 7.17 -18.43
C ALA A 94 5.55 8.65 -18.72
N ALA A 95 4.64 9.29 -17.99
CA ALA A 95 4.20 10.66 -18.26
C ALA A 95 3.94 11.46 -16.97
N ARG A 96 3.89 12.79 -17.06
CA ARG A 96 3.59 13.64 -15.90
C ARG A 96 2.15 14.16 -15.87
N GLU A 97 1.41 13.93 -16.95
CA GLU A 97 0.03 14.39 -17.08
C GLU A 97 -0.94 13.28 -16.65
N LYS A 98 -1.91 13.66 -15.82
CA LYS A 98 -2.97 12.74 -15.40
C LYS A 98 -3.87 12.40 -16.58
N VAL A 99 -4.37 11.16 -16.57
CA VAL A 99 -5.41 10.69 -17.48
C VAL A 99 -6.65 10.30 -16.69
N ASN A 100 -7.83 10.65 -17.21
CA ASN A 100 -9.11 10.13 -16.69
C ASN A 100 -9.47 8.89 -17.51
N ILE A 101 -9.92 7.83 -16.84
CA ILE A 101 -10.37 6.58 -17.48
C ILE A 101 -11.76 6.26 -16.94
N ALA A 102 -12.77 6.27 -17.81
CA ALA A 102 -14.12 5.90 -17.42
C ALA A 102 -14.16 4.41 -17.02
N TYR A 103 -15.00 4.06 -16.05
CA TYR A 103 -15.12 2.66 -15.61
C TYR A 103 -15.57 1.78 -16.78
N THR A 104 -16.40 2.33 -17.66
CA THR A 104 -16.89 1.67 -18.88
C THR A 104 -15.82 1.41 -19.92
N ASP A 105 -14.66 2.07 -19.84
CA ASP A 105 -13.56 1.87 -20.78
C ASP A 105 -12.55 0.85 -20.28
N ILE A 106 -12.66 0.40 -19.03
CA ILE A 106 -11.74 -0.57 -18.42
C ILE A 106 -12.13 -1.99 -18.86
N ALA A 107 -11.17 -2.69 -19.46
CA ALA A 107 -11.30 -4.10 -19.85
C ALA A 107 -10.56 -5.03 -18.88
N ALA A 108 -9.43 -4.61 -18.33
CA ALA A 108 -8.69 -5.35 -17.32
C ALA A 108 -7.95 -4.41 -16.37
N LEU A 109 -7.67 -4.89 -15.16
CA LEU A 109 -6.90 -4.24 -14.13
C LEU A 109 -5.89 -5.24 -13.55
N ALA A 110 -4.66 -4.81 -13.32
CA ALA A 110 -3.64 -5.59 -12.64
C ALA A 110 -2.86 -4.69 -11.67
N PHE A 111 -2.48 -5.25 -10.52
CA PHE A 111 -1.67 -4.58 -9.50
C PHE A 111 -0.20 -4.95 -9.71
N THR A 112 0.56 -4.11 -10.41
CA THR A 112 1.83 -4.51 -11.06
C THR A 112 3.08 -3.93 -10.44
N GLY A 113 3.02 -2.72 -9.88
CA GLY A 113 4.14 -2.10 -9.17
C GLY A 113 4.12 -2.48 -7.70
N ARG A 114 5.31 -2.64 -7.09
CA ARG A 114 5.44 -2.99 -5.67
C ARG A 114 4.60 -2.08 -4.77
N ASP A 115 3.85 -2.67 -3.85
CA ASP A 115 3.11 -1.91 -2.85
C ASP A 115 4.04 -1.40 -1.75
N THR A 116 4.36 -0.12 -1.80
CA THR A 116 5.22 0.51 -0.80
C THR A 116 4.59 0.58 0.60
N ALA A 117 3.26 0.43 0.71
CA ALA A 117 2.56 0.32 1.99
C ALA A 117 2.43 -1.12 2.51
N ALA A 118 2.65 -2.11 1.64
CA ALA A 118 2.88 -3.50 2.02
C ALA A 118 4.30 -3.63 2.59
N GLY A 119 4.48 -3.14 3.82
CA GLY A 119 5.80 -2.88 4.36
C GLY A 119 5.88 -2.93 5.88
N LYS A 120 7.13 -3.21 6.30
CA LYS A 120 7.67 -3.48 7.64
C LYS A 120 6.76 -3.02 8.78
N THR A 121 6.18 -3.98 9.49
CA THR A 121 5.47 -3.73 10.75
C THR A 121 6.43 -3.10 11.77
N PHE A 122 5.87 -2.36 12.71
CA PHE A 122 6.64 -1.84 13.84
C PHE A 122 7.36 -2.98 14.57
N GLU A 123 6.73 -4.14 14.73
CA GLU A 123 7.35 -5.34 15.29
C GLU A 123 8.59 -5.80 14.52
N ALA A 124 8.50 -5.88 13.19
CA ALA A 124 9.63 -6.28 12.35
C ALA A 124 10.80 -5.28 12.48
N TRP A 125 10.50 -4.00 12.69
CA TRP A 125 11.51 -2.99 13.01
C TRP A 125 12.10 -3.17 14.41
N VAL A 126 11.27 -3.34 15.45
CA VAL A 126 11.72 -3.55 16.83
C VAL A 126 12.63 -4.76 16.93
N LYS A 127 12.25 -5.88 16.28
CA LYS A 127 13.08 -7.09 16.22
C LYS A 127 14.47 -6.79 15.62
N LYS A 128 14.51 -6.16 14.44
CA LYS A 128 15.78 -5.78 13.77
C LYS A 128 16.61 -4.83 14.62
N TYR A 129 15.97 -3.88 15.30
CA TYR A 129 16.66 -2.95 16.19
C TYR A 129 17.37 -3.71 17.33
N TRP A 130 16.69 -4.68 17.96
CA TRP A 130 17.30 -5.48 19.03
C TRP A 130 18.40 -6.40 18.55
N GLU A 131 18.25 -7.04 17.38
CA GLU A 131 19.29 -7.85 16.76
C GLU A 131 20.57 -7.03 16.54
N LYS A 132 20.43 -5.82 15.97
CA LYS A 132 21.55 -4.91 15.74
C LYS A 132 22.17 -4.38 17.03
N LYS A 133 21.35 -4.04 18.03
CA LYS A 133 21.85 -3.57 19.34
C LYS A 133 22.60 -4.68 20.08
N ALA A 134 22.12 -5.93 20.00
CA ALA A 134 22.82 -7.10 20.56
C ALA A 134 24.13 -7.41 19.83
N ALA A 135 24.21 -7.12 18.53
CA ALA A 135 25.44 -7.19 17.74
C ALA A 135 26.43 -6.05 18.02
N GLY A 136 26.08 -5.09 18.90
CA GLY A 136 26.95 -3.96 19.25
C GLY A 136 26.98 -2.83 18.21
N GLU A 137 26.05 -2.84 17.25
CA GLU A 137 25.94 -1.77 16.25
C GLU A 137 25.54 -0.44 16.93
N LYS A 138 26.12 0.67 16.44
CA LYS A 138 25.77 2.03 16.83
C LYS A 138 25.05 2.73 15.67
N ASN A 139 24.27 3.78 15.97
CA ASN A 139 23.49 4.54 14.98
C ASN A 139 22.43 3.69 14.23
N ILE A 140 21.71 2.85 14.97
CA ILE A 140 20.64 2.01 14.40
C ILE A 140 19.45 2.91 14.02
N GLN A 141 19.23 3.11 12.72
CA GLN A 141 18.19 3.96 12.17
C GLN A 141 17.44 3.28 11.02
N ILE A 142 16.30 3.86 10.62
CA ILE A 142 15.60 3.49 9.40
C ILE A 142 16.21 4.30 8.26
N GLU A 143 16.70 3.61 7.24
CA GLU A 143 17.13 4.24 5.99
C GLU A 143 16.10 3.94 4.90
N PRO A 144 15.75 4.93 4.07
CA PRO A 144 14.92 4.70 2.90
C PRO A 144 15.63 3.76 1.93
N GLU A 145 14.85 2.99 1.19
CA GLU A 145 15.41 2.21 0.08
C GLU A 145 16.00 3.14 -0.97
N LYS A 146 17.07 2.70 -1.62
CA LYS A 146 17.67 3.45 -2.73
C LYS A 146 16.67 3.45 -3.89
N LEU A 147 16.52 4.62 -4.52
CA LEU A 147 15.82 4.72 -5.80
C LEU A 147 16.76 4.20 -6.88
N ASP A 148 16.28 3.26 -7.70
CA ASP A 148 16.96 2.80 -8.91
C ASP A 148 16.82 3.83 -10.05
#